data_AF-A0A9C9JMM9-F1
#
_entry.id   AF-A0A9C9JMM9-F1
#
_cell.length_a   1.000
_cell.length_b   1.000
_cell.length_c   1.000
_cell.angle_alpha   90.00
_cell.angle_beta   90.00
_cell.angle_gamma   90.00
#
_symmetry.space_group_name_H-M   'P 1'
#
loop_
_entity.id
_entity.type
_entity.pdbx_description
1 polymer ?
#
loop_
_entity_poly.entity_id
_entity_poly.type
_entity_poly.pdbx_seq_one_letter_code
_entity_poly.pdbx_strand_id
1 'polypeptide(L)'
;MGILNKQSLAVTVDNINAEQFFGRKIPITQRRAAAKWLASRQGIDGAYSGLIAPTDRDRRGGFKVFTGEKITSGAGAGHVLGEEGCRALITLGVSNKEIRGALENAWDEFGARLKASTSPKGTFCCASCSVALWRHLAAGGLSEPERQLAAGLKYLKLHRMEGGRWRRFPFYYTIFALTEIEARGVKAELKFCAPACERALRHMRGTNEYTVRCRTVLERALERL
;
A
#
# COMPACT_ATOMS: atom_id res chain seq x y z
N MET A 1 3.55 -22.01 5.39
CA MET A 1 2.52 -21.68 4.38
C MET A 1 3.18 -20.88 3.26
N GLY A 2 2.74 -21.03 2.02
CA GLY A 2 3.31 -20.27 0.89
C GLY A 2 2.70 -18.88 0.78
N ILE A 3 3.44 -17.92 0.22
CA ILE A 3 2.97 -16.53 0.06
C ILE A 3 1.87 -16.35 -1.01
N LEU A 4 1.76 -17.27 -1.97
CA LEU A 4 0.83 -17.17 -3.09
C LEU A 4 -0.53 -17.85 -2.77
N ASN A 5 -1.60 -17.08 -2.90
CA ASN A 5 -2.98 -17.57 -2.90
C ASN A 5 -3.66 -17.19 -4.23
N LYS A 6 -3.83 -18.17 -5.13
CA LYS A 6 -4.38 -17.90 -6.48
C LYS A 6 -5.85 -17.47 -6.47
N GLN A 7 -6.56 -17.67 -5.37
CA GLN A 7 -7.96 -17.31 -5.20
C GLN A 7 -8.14 -15.88 -4.65
N SER A 8 -7.08 -15.22 -4.17
CA SER A 8 -7.16 -13.87 -3.61
C SER A 8 -5.85 -13.10 -3.77
N LEU A 9 -5.92 -12.00 -4.49
CA LEU A 9 -4.86 -11.00 -4.57
C LEU A 9 -4.62 -10.38 -3.20
N ALA A 10 -5.69 -10.08 -2.45
CA ALA A 10 -5.58 -9.52 -1.11
C ALA A 10 -4.76 -10.43 -0.17
N VAL A 11 -5.05 -11.73 -0.14
CA VAL A 11 -4.29 -12.68 0.69
C VAL A 11 -2.85 -12.82 0.20
N THR A 12 -2.62 -12.83 -1.11
CA THR A 12 -1.25 -12.88 -1.66
C THR A 12 -0.43 -11.65 -1.27
N VAL A 13 -1.01 -10.45 -1.44
CA VAL A 13 -0.40 -9.18 -1.04
C VAL A 13 -0.17 -9.14 0.47
N ASP A 14 -1.12 -9.59 1.27
CA ASP A 14 -1.01 -9.62 2.73
C ASP A 14 0.11 -10.55 3.20
N ASN A 15 0.25 -11.74 2.60
CA ASN A 15 1.33 -12.66 2.90
C ASN A 15 2.70 -12.07 2.53
N ILE A 16 2.82 -11.42 1.37
CA ILE A 16 4.06 -10.75 0.95
C ILE A 16 4.40 -9.63 1.92
N ASN A 17 3.41 -8.79 2.27
CA ASN A 17 3.55 -7.73 3.26
C ASN A 17 4.01 -8.32 4.60
N ALA A 18 3.41 -9.40 5.09
CA ALA A 18 3.76 -10.02 6.36
C ALA A 18 5.21 -10.50 6.40
N GLU A 19 5.65 -11.24 5.37
CA GLU A 19 7.02 -11.74 5.31
C GLU A 19 8.04 -10.59 5.25
N GLN A 20 7.81 -9.58 4.40
CA GLN A 20 8.68 -8.41 4.30
C GLN A 20 8.67 -7.57 5.59
N PHE A 21 7.48 -7.31 6.14
CA PHE A 21 7.28 -6.48 7.31
C PHE A 21 7.99 -7.08 8.52
N PHE A 22 7.93 -8.40 8.72
CA PHE A 22 8.62 -9.07 9.84
C PHE A 22 10.06 -9.49 9.51
N GLY A 23 10.64 -9.02 8.39
CA GLY A 23 12.03 -9.30 8.02
C GLY A 23 12.31 -10.77 7.71
N ARG A 24 11.28 -11.54 7.33
CA ARG A 24 11.40 -12.97 7.02
C ARG A 24 11.84 -13.17 5.58
N LYS A 25 12.68 -14.18 5.35
CA LYS A 25 13.17 -14.52 4.01
C LYS A 25 12.09 -15.27 3.23
N ILE A 26 11.68 -14.71 2.09
CA ILE A 26 10.82 -15.40 1.13
C ILE A 26 11.71 -16.26 0.20
N PRO A 27 11.52 -17.59 0.13
CA PRO A 27 12.28 -18.44 -0.78
C PRO A 27 12.15 -17.99 -2.25
N ILE A 28 13.24 -18.09 -3.02
CA ILE A 28 13.28 -17.63 -4.42
C ILE A 28 12.22 -18.30 -5.30
N THR A 29 11.92 -19.57 -5.05
CA THR A 29 10.87 -20.33 -5.76
C THR A 29 9.49 -19.72 -5.52
N GLN A 30 9.20 -19.34 -4.28
CA GLN A 30 7.95 -18.66 -3.93
C GLN A 30 7.89 -17.24 -4.49
N ARG A 31 9.01 -16.48 -4.43
CA ARG A 31 9.10 -15.14 -5.05
C ARG A 31 8.78 -15.19 -6.53
N ARG A 32 9.40 -16.12 -7.27
CA ARG A 32 9.16 -16.31 -8.71
C ARG A 32 7.72 -16.71 -9.01
N ALA A 33 7.15 -17.64 -8.25
CA ALA A 33 5.77 -18.08 -8.42
C ALA A 33 4.77 -16.94 -8.19
N ALA A 34 4.93 -16.20 -7.09
CA ALA A 34 4.08 -15.05 -6.78
C ALA A 34 4.24 -13.93 -7.81
N ALA A 35 5.46 -13.60 -8.21
CA ALA A 35 5.72 -12.53 -9.18
C ALA A 35 5.14 -12.87 -10.56
N LYS A 36 5.28 -14.11 -11.04
CA LYS A 36 4.66 -14.55 -12.30
C LYS A 36 3.14 -14.48 -12.23
N TRP A 37 2.55 -14.89 -11.10
CA TRP A 37 1.10 -14.81 -10.92
C TRP A 37 0.61 -13.35 -10.88
N LEU A 38 1.26 -12.47 -10.12
CA LEU A 38 0.94 -11.03 -10.10
C LEU A 38 1.06 -10.41 -11.49
N ALA A 39 2.14 -10.68 -12.23
CA ALA A 39 2.32 -10.17 -13.59
C ALA A 39 1.23 -10.66 -14.56
N SER A 40 0.80 -11.93 -14.45
CA SER A 40 -0.29 -12.46 -15.28
C SER A 40 -1.67 -11.84 -15.01
N ARG A 41 -1.80 -11.07 -13.92
CA ARG A 41 -3.03 -10.35 -13.55
C ARG A 41 -3.04 -8.90 -14.04
N GLN A 42 -1.98 -8.43 -14.68
CA GLN A 42 -1.91 -7.06 -15.18
C GLN A 42 -2.88 -6.83 -16.35
N GLY A 43 -3.67 -5.76 -16.31
CA GLY A 43 -4.48 -5.30 -17.44
C GLY A 43 -5.65 -6.20 -17.86
N ILE A 44 -5.86 -7.34 -17.18
CA ILE A 44 -6.99 -8.23 -17.48
C ILE A 44 -8.30 -7.70 -16.89
N ASP A 45 -9.42 -8.40 -17.16
CA ASP A 45 -10.75 -7.94 -16.75
C ASP A 45 -10.86 -7.58 -15.25
N GLY A 46 -11.37 -6.37 -15.03
CA GLY A 46 -11.49 -5.66 -13.76
C GLY A 46 -10.18 -5.21 -13.11
N ALA A 47 -9.07 -5.16 -13.86
CA ALA A 47 -7.97 -4.26 -13.57
C ALA A 47 -8.46 -2.81 -13.54
N TYR A 48 -7.98 -2.02 -12.58
CA TYR A 48 -8.21 -0.58 -12.59
C TYR A 48 -7.12 0.09 -13.44
N SER A 49 -7.47 0.62 -14.61
CA SER A 49 -6.54 1.35 -15.50
C SER A 49 -5.20 0.63 -15.70
N GLY A 50 -5.25 -0.62 -16.15
CA GLY A 50 -4.06 -1.40 -16.45
C GLY A 50 -3.30 -1.98 -15.25
N LEU A 51 -3.71 -1.68 -14.01
CA LEU A 51 -3.07 -2.23 -12.80
C LEU A 51 -3.28 -3.76 -12.68
N ILE A 52 -2.70 -4.35 -11.63
CA ILE A 52 -2.91 -5.75 -11.30
C ILE A 52 -4.35 -5.98 -10.83
N ALA A 53 -5.08 -6.84 -11.53
CA ALA A 53 -6.49 -7.05 -11.28
C ALA A 53 -6.75 -7.90 -10.02
N PRO A 54 -7.65 -7.47 -9.10
CA PRO A 54 -8.13 -8.29 -7.98
C PRO A 54 -8.88 -9.53 -8.48
N THR A 55 -8.93 -10.60 -7.69
CA THR A 55 -9.75 -11.78 -8.05
C THR A 55 -11.23 -11.52 -7.82
N ASP A 56 -12.10 -12.37 -8.36
CA ASP A 56 -13.54 -12.34 -8.09
C ASP A 56 -13.88 -12.39 -6.60
N ARG A 57 -13.10 -13.15 -5.83
CA ARG A 57 -13.27 -13.23 -4.37
C ARG A 57 -13.01 -11.88 -3.72
N ASP A 58 -11.94 -11.20 -4.11
CA ASP A 58 -11.58 -9.88 -3.58
C ASP A 58 -12.64 -8.83 -3.94
N ARG A 59 -13.17 -8.89 -5.18
CA ARG A 59 -14.20 -7.96 -5.66
C ARG A 59 -15.53 -8.10 -4.92
N ARG A 60 -15.97 -9.33 -4.65
CA ARG A 60 -17.26 -9.59 -3.99
C ARG A 60 -17.21 -9.39 -2.47
N GLY A 61 -16.10 -9.78 -1.84
CA GLY A 61 -15.99 -9.79 -0.37
C GLY A 61 -15.44 -8.50 0.24
N GLY A 62 -14.89 -7.60 -0.59
CA GLY A 62 -13.97 -6.59 -0.11
C GLY A 62 -12.71 -7.22 0.49
N PHE A 63 -11.86 -6.39 1.09
CA PHE A 63 -10.65 -6.88 1.75
C PHE A 63 -10.24 -5.96 2.91
N LYS A 64 -9.25 -6.41 3.68
CA LYS A 64 -8.57 -5.58 4.67
C LYS A 64 -7.18 -5.25 4.16
N VAL A 65 -6.75 -4.01 4.32
CA VAL A 65 -5.33 -3.68 4.15
C VAL A 65 -4.51 -4.35 5.25
N PHE A 66 -3.18 -4.34 5.13
CA PHE A 66 -2.28 -5.04 6.03
C PHE A 66 -2.52 -4.75 7.52
N THR A 67 -2.90 -3.51 7.84
CA THR A 67 -3.21 -3.00 9.19
C THR A 67 -4.65 -3.25 9.63
N GLY A 68 -5.47 -3.92 8.82
CA GLY A 68 -6.80 -4.42 9.20
C GLY A 68 -7.97 -3.49 8.88
N GLU A 69 -7.73 -2.25 8.45
CA GLU A 69 -8.80 -1.37 7.95
C GLU A 69 -9.47 -1.98 6.69
N LYS A 70 -10.81 -1.98 6.66
CA LYS A 70 -11.59 -2.58 5.57
C LYS A 70 -11.72 -1.63 4.37
N ILE A 71 -11.61 -2.19 3.18
CA ILE A 71 -12.00 -1.58 1.91
C ILE A 71 -13.16 -2.40 1.34
N THR A 72 -14.33 -1.76 1.21
CA THR A 72 -15.59 -2.45 0.88
C THR A 72 -16.10 -2.13 -0.53
N SER A 73 -15.61 -1.08 -1.18
CA SER A 73 -16.05 -0.73 -2.53
C SER A 73 -15.28 -1.52 -3.59
N GLY A 74 -15.97 -1.97 -4.64
CA GLY A 74 -15.32 -2.64 -5.77
C GLY A 74 -14.29 -1.76 -6.47
N ALA A 75 -14.56 -0.45 -6.60
CA ALA A 75 -13.59 0.53 -7.11
C ALA A 75 -12.35 0.65 -6.21
N GLY A 76 -12.54 0.63 -4.88
CA GLY A 76 -11.45 0.60 -3.92
C GLY A 76 -10.64 -0.69 -3.99
N ALA A 77 -11.30 -1.83 -4.22
CA ALA A 77 -10.62 -3.11 -4.44
C ALA A 77 -9.76 -3.09 -5.71
N GLY A 78 -10.29 -2.64 -6.85
CA GLY A 78 -9.52 -2.54 -8.09
C GLY A 78 -8.31 -1.62 -7.97
N HIS A 79 -8.49 -0.45 -7.36
CA HIS A 79 -7.42 0.54 -7.26
C HIS A 79 -6.39 0.20 -6.16
N VAL A 80 -6.83 0.06 -4.91
CA VAL A 80 -5.91 -0.17 -3.78
C VAL A 80 -5.18 -1.51 -3.90
N LEU A 81 -5.87 -2.60 -4.27
CA LEU A 81 -5.17 -3.87 -4.49
C LEU A 81 -4.33 -3.86 -5.75
N GLY A 82 -4.70 -3.08 -6.77
CA GLY A 82 -3.90 -2.91 -7.98
C GLY A 82 -2.54 -2.28 -7.66
N GLU A 83 -2.54 -1.16 -6.94
CA GLU A 83 -1.32 -0.46 -6.51
C GLU A 83 -0.50 -1.31 -5.53
N GLU A 84 -1.13 -1.92 -4.52
CA GLU A 84 -0.45 -2.83 -3.60
C GLU A 84 0.10 -4.09 -4.30
N GLY A 85 -0.58 -4.57 -5.34
CA GLY A 85 -0.12 -5.65 -6.21
C GLY A 85 1.12 -5.25 -7.00
N CYS A 86 1.15 -4.05 -7.57
CA CYS A 86 2.32 -3.52 -8.25
C CYS A 86 3.49 -3.32 -7.28
N ARG A 87 3.24 -2.76 -6.09
CA ARG A 87 4.21 -2.64 -4.99
C ARG A 87 4.79 -4.00 -4.61
N ALA A 88 3.94 -5.01 -4.43
CA ALA A 88 4.35 -6.37 -4.13
C ALA A 88 5.22 -6.96 -5.26
N LEU A 89 4.83 -6.76 -6.52
CA LEU A 89 5.60 -7.24 -7.68
C LEU A 89 7.00 -6.61 -7.75
N ILE A 90 7.12 -5.31 -7.48
CA ILE A 90 8.41 -4.59 -7.45
C ILE A 90 9.28 -5.12 -6.30
N THR A 91 8.74 -5.16 -5.09
CA THR A 91 9.49 -5.55 -3.88
C THR A 91 9.84 -7.03 -3.80
N LEU A 92 9.13 -7.88 -4.56
CA LEU A 92 9.55 -9.26 -4.80
C LEU A 92 10.84 -9.36 -5.61
N GLY A 93 11.35 -8.28 -6.23
CA GLY A 93 12.69 -8.16 -6.79
C GLY A 93 13.10 -9.29 -7.75
N VAL A 94 12.15 -9.84 -8.50
CA VAL A 94 12.41 -10.90 -9.48
C VAL A 94 12.74 -10.26 -10.82
N SER A 95 13.99 -10.40 -11.28
CA SER A 95 14.39 -9.93 -12.61
C SER A 95 13.89 -10.88 -13.69
N ASN A 96 12.90 -10.44 -14.46
CA ASN A 96 12.32 -11.17 -15.59
C ASN A 96 11.66 -10.16 -16.56
N LYS A 97 11.80 -10.38 -17.87
CA LYS A 97 11.28 -9.48 -18.91
C LYS A 97 9.75 -9.36 -18.89
N GLU A 98 9.02 -10.45 -18.65
CA GLU A 98 7.56 -10.46 -18.56
C GLU A 98 7.07 -9.65 -17.35
N ILE A 99 7.76 -9.82 -16.20
CA ILE A 99 7.45 -9.07 -14.97
C ILE A 99 7.68 -7.57 -15.18
N ARG A 100 8.78 -7.20 -15.84
CA ARG A 100 9.07 -5.81 -16.16
C ARG A 100 8.02 -5.23 -17.11
N GLY A 101 7.69 -5.93 -18.19
CA GLY A 101 6.68 -5.49 -19.15
C GLY A 101 5.30 -5.29 -18.51
N ALA A 102 4.90 -6.18 -17.58
CA ALA A 102 3.67 -5.99 -16.81
C ALA A 102 3.70 -4.69 -15.98
N LEU A 103 4.81 -4.40 -15.28
CA LEU A 103 4.94 -3.15 -14.53
C LEU A 103 4.92 -1.92 -15.44
N GLU A 104 5.64 -1.95 -16.56
CA GLU A 104 5.67 -0.86 -17.55
C GLU A 104 4.26 -0.56 -18.09
N ASN A 105 3.53 -1.58 -18.55
CA ASN A 105 2.16 -1.42 -19.03
C ASN A 105 1.22 -0.85 -17.94
N ALA A 106 1.32 -1.36 -16.71
CA ALA A 106 0.54 -0.86 -15.59
C ALA A 106 0.84 0.61 -15.29
N TRP A 107 2.11 1.03 -15.39
CA TRP A 107 2.52 2.41 -15.16
C TRP A 107 2.08 3.35 -16.28
N ASP A 108 2.09 2.89 -17.53
CA ASP A 108 1.66 3.72 -18.66
C ASP A 108 0.17 4.03 -18.57
N GLU A 109 -0.66 3.00 -18.38
CA GLU A 109 -2.11 3.16 -18.30
C GLU A 109 -2.54 3.92 -17.03
N PHE A 110 -2.04 3.51 -15.86
CA PHE A 110 -2.40 4.18 -14.61
C PHE A 110 -1.76 5.57 -14.51
N GLY A 111 -0.56 5.75 -15.02
CA GLY A 111 0.11 7.05 -15.10
C GLY A 111 -0.66 8.04 -15.97
N ALA A 112 -1.22 7.60 -17.10
CA ALA A 112 -2.13 8.42 -17.91
C ALA A 112 -3.41 8.79 -17.13
N ARG A 113 -4.00 7.83 -16.40
CA ARG A 113 -5.17 8.07 -15.54
C ARG A 113 -4.86 9.06 -14.41
N LEU A 114 -3.70 8.94 -13.78
CA LEU A 114 -3.24 9.83 -12.71
C LEU A 114 -3.00 11.25 -13.24
N LYS A 115 -2.39 11.39 -14.43
CA LYS A 115 -2.20 12.69 -15.10
C LYS A 115 -3.54 13.36 -15.46
N ALA A 116 -4.53 12.58 -15.88
CA ALA A 116 -5.87 13.05 -16.20
C ALA A 116 -6.76 13.28 -14.96
N SER A 117 -6.30 12.90 -13.77
CA SER A 117 -7.08 13.05 -12.54
C SER A 117 -7.22 14.52 -12.13
N THR A 118 -8.43 14.90 -11.73
CA THR A 118 -8.70 16.21 -11.11
C THR A 118 -8.37 16.23 -9.62
N SER A 119 -7.88 15.11 -9.06
CA SER A 119 -7.44 15.05 -7.67
C SER A 119 -6.23 15.96 -7.43
N PRO A 120 -6.07 16.51 -6.22
CA PRO A 120 -4.85 17.21 -5.84
C PRO A 120 -3.60 16.38 -6.14
N LYS A 121 -2.50 17.04 -6.54
CA LYS A 121 -1.23 16.36 -6.84
C LYS A 121 -0.76 15.51 -5.66
N GLY A 122 -0.22 14.33 -5.96
CA GLY A 122 0.18 13.36 -4.93
C GLY A 122 -0.99 12.71 -4.20
N THR A 123 -2.21 12.78 -4.71
CA THR A 123 -3.38 12.11 -4.15
C THR A 123 -4.20 11.48 -5.26
N PHE A 124 -5.14 10.62 -4.89
CA PHE A 124 -6.05 10.00 -5.84
C PHE A 124 -7.36 9.63 -5.17
N CYS A 125 -8.50 9.83 -5.86
CA CYS A 125 -9.86 9.34 -5.54
C CYS A 125 -10.40 9.62 -4.11
N CYS A 126 -9.74 9.09 -3.08
CA CYS A 126 -10.03 9.19 -1.66
C CYS A 126 -8.74 8.97 -0.84
N ALA A 127 -8.83 9.05 0.48
CA ALA A 127 -7.66 8.92 1.34
C ALA A 127 -7.00 7.53 1.26
N SER A 128 -7.78 6.44 1.24
CA SER A 128 -7.22 5.08 1.14
C SER A 128 -6.54 4.81 -0.21
N CYS A 129 -7.14 5.30 -1.31
CA CYS A 129 -6.52 5.34 -2.64
C CYS A 129 -5.17 6.08 -2.59
N SER A 130 -5.13 7.24 -1.93
CA SER A 130 -3.91 8.06 -1.84
C SER A 130 -2.80 7.35 -1.05
N VAL A 131 -3.13 6.65 0.03
CA VAL A 131 -2.14 5.91 0.82
C VAL A 131 -1.55 4.73 0.03
N ALA A 132 -2.37 4.01 -0.74
CA ALA A 132 -1.90 2.93 -1.61
C ALA A 132 -0.95 3.46 -2.70
N LEU A 133 -1.31 4.57 -3.34
CA LEU A 133 -0.45 5.30 -4.28
C LEU A 133 0.90 5.65 -3.66
N TRP A 134 0.93 6.18 -2.44
CA TRP A 134 2.20 6.54 -1.79
C TRP A 134 3.11 5.33 -1.56
N ARG A 135 2.54 4.19 -1.17
CA ARG A 135 3.30 2.96 -0.99
C ARG A 135 3.82 2.40 -2.31
N HIS A 136 3.05 2.50 -3.37
CA HIS A 136 3.48 2.14 -4.72
C HIS A 136 4.62 3.05 -5.22
N LEU A 137 4.49 4.36 -5.06
CA LEU A 137 5.55 5.34 -5.38
C LEU A 137 6.83 5.08 -4.57
N ALA A 138 6.70 4.81 -3.26
CA ALA A 138 7.83 4.52 -2.39
C ALA A 138 8.59 3.24 -2.79
N ALA A 139 7.90 2.26 -3.37
CA ALA A 139 8.53 1.06 -3.90
C ALA A 139 9.26 1.29 -5.25
N GLY A 140 9.19 2.50 -5.83
CA GLY A 140 9.78 2.82 -7.14
C GLY A 140 8.82 2.64 -8.31
N GLY A 141 7.51 2.63 -8.06
CA GLY A 141 6.50 2.67 -9.11
C GLY A 141 6.25 4.07 -9.64
N LEU A 142 5.81 4.18 -10.90
CA LEU A 142 5.43 5.42 -11.59
C LEU A 142 6.58 6.44 -11.74
N SER A 143 6.32 7.50 -12.51
CA SER A 143 7.28 8.59 -12.74
C SER A 143 7.21 9.66 -11.64
N GLU A 144 8.36 10.31 -11.38
CA GLU A 144 8.51 11.42 -10.42
C GLU A 144 8.06 11.11 -8.97
N PRO A 145 8.45 9.97 -8.37
CA PRO A 145 7.95 9.54 -7.06
C PRO A 145 8.19 10.57 -5.95
N GLU A 146 9.37 11.20 -5.90
CA GLU A 146 9.69 12.22 -4.90
C GLU A 146 8.74 13.42 -4.96
N ARG A 147 8.45 13.91 -6.17
CA ARG A 147 7.56 15.06 -6.39
C ARG A 147 6.13 14.75 -5.99
N GLN A 148 5.64 13.56 -6.36
CA GLN A 148 4.29 13.10 -6.02
C GLN A 148 4.15 12.89 -4.51
N LEU A 149 5.11 12.22 -3.87
CA LEU A 149 5.13 12.00 -2.42
C LEU A 149 5.18 13.34 -1.65
N ALA A 150 6.03 14.28 -2.07
CA ALA A 150 6.09 15.61 -1.46
C ALA A 150 4.75 16.36 -1.57
N ALA A 151 4.04 16.24 -2.69
CA ALA A 151 2.71 16.83 -2.84
C ALA A 151 1.66 16.12 -1.96
N GLY A 152 1.72 14.79 -1.87
CA GLY A 152 0.85 13.98 -1.02
C GLY A 152 1.01 14.32 0.47
N LEU A 153 2.25 14.48 0.95
CA LEU A 153 2.53 14.88 2.32
C LEU A 153 2.03 16.30 2.64
N LYS A 154 2.13 17.24 1.69
CA LYS A 154 1.51 18.58 1.83
C LYS A 154 -0.01 18.47 1.96
N TYR A 155 -0.64 17.61 1.18
CA TYR A 155 -2.08 17.39 1.26
C TYR A 155 -2.49 16.71 2.58
N LEU A 156 -1.71 15.74 3.05
CA LEU A 156 -1.91 15.07 4.34
C LEU A 156 -1.86 16.09 5.49
N LYS A 157 -0.90 17.02 5.46
CA LYS A 157 -0.75 18.10 6.44
C LYS A 157 -2.01 18.97 6.55
N LEU A 158 -2.70 19.25 5.44
CA LEU A 158 -3.96 20.02 5.44
C LEU A 158 -5.13 19.28 6.11
N HIS A 159 -4.99 17.98 6.34
CA HIS A 159 -6.01 17.13 6.95
C HIS A 159 -5.71 16.76 8.39
N ARG A 160 -4.65 17.32 8.98
CA ARG A 160 -4.32 17.16 10.40
C ARG A 160 -5.51 17.58 11.27
N MET A 161 -5.75 16.78 12.29
CA MET A 161 -6.71 17.06 13.35
C MET A 161 -5.97 17.22 14.68
N GLU A 162 -6.65 17.83 15.64
CA GLU A 162 -6.19 17.79 17.02
C GLU A 162 -5.97 16.35 17.49
N GLY A 163 -4.95 16.18 18.35
CA GLY A 163 -4.59 14.87 18.87
C GLY A 163 -3.79 13.99 17.91
N GLY A 164 -3.24 14.49 16.79
CA GLY A 164 -2.29 13.72 15.98
C GLY A 164 -2.92 12.69 15.04
N ARG A 165 -4.18 12.90 14.65
CA ARG A 165 -4.87 12.09 13.62
C ARG A 165 -5.15 12.93 12.38
N TRP A 166 -5.66 12.30 11.34
CA TRP A 166 -6.08 13.00 10.12
C TRP A 166 -7.55 12.73 9.82
N ARG A 167 -8.26 13.73 9.29
CA ARG A 167 -9.74 13.70 9.17
C ARG A 167 -10.29 12.53 8.34
N ARG A 168 -9.65 12.21 7.22
CA ARG A 168 -10.16 11.22 6.24
C ARG A 168 -9.24 10.04 6.04
N PHE A 169 -8.04 10.08 6.59
CA PHE A 169 -7.01 9.08 6.31
C PHE A 169 -7.09 7.88 7.27
N PRO A 170 -7.02 6.63 6.76
CA PRO A 170 -7.02 5.44 7.60
C PRO A 170 -5.77 5.45 8.47
N PHE A 171 -5.96 5.52 9.79
CA PHE A 171 -4.89 5.89 10.72
C PHE A 171 -3.69 4.96 10.67
N TYR A 172 -3.89 3.64 10.81
CA TYR A 172 -2.78 2.69 10.85
C TYR A 172 -2.17 2.49 9.47
N TYR A 173 -3.01 2.43 8.44
CA TYR A 173 -2.53 2.27 7.07
C TYR A 173 -1.68 3.47 6.60
N THR A 174 -2.07 4.68 7.01
CA THR A 174 -1.30 5.90 6.72
C THR A 174 0.03 5.89 7.44
N ILE A 175 0.05 5.54 8.74
CA ILE A 175 1.31 5.43 9.48
C ILE A 175 2.20 4.36 8.85
N PHE A 176 1.64 3.22 8.44
CA PHE A 176 2.39 2.18 7.77
C PHE A 176 3.06 2.69 6.48
N ALA A 177 2.31 3.40 5.63
CA ALA A 177 2.90 4.05 4.47
C ALA A 177 4.03 5.03 4.84
N LEU A 178 3.81 5.89 5.85
CA LEU A 178 4.83 6.84 6.32
C LEU A 178 6.09 6.12 6.82
N THR A 179 5.98 4.93 7.42
CA THR A 179 7.15 4.14 7.84
C THR A 179 7.96 3.55 6.68
N GLU A 180 7.40 3.47 5.47
CA GLU A 180 8.08 2.95 4.27
C GLU A 180 8.59 4.05 3.33
N ILE A 181 8.17 5.30 3.52
CA ILE A 181 8.54 6.42 2.65
C ILE A 181 9.85 7.07 3.12
N GLU A 182 10.82 7.17 2.22
CA GLU A 182 12.04 7.95 2.39
C GLU A 182 11.93 9.28 1.62
N ALA A 183 11.13 10.22 2.15
CA ALA A 183 10.91 11.52 1.53
C ALA A 183 11.02 12.66 2.54
N ARG A 184 11.45 13.84 2.06
CA ARG A 184 11.45 15.07 2.85
C ARG A 184 10.03 15.37 3.34
N GLY A 185 9.89 15.61 4.64
CA GLY A 185 8.60 15.92 5.28
C GLY A 185 7.95 14.75 6.02
N VAL A 186 8.33 13.49 5.77
CA VAL A 186 7.79 12.32 6.49
C VAL A 186 8.01 12.46 8.00
N LYS A 187 9.21 12.84 8.43
CA LYS A 187 9.53 13.05 9.85
C LYS A 187 8.61 14.07 10.52
N ALA A 188 8.13 15.08 9.80
CA ALA A 188 7.20 16.07 10.33
C ALA A 188 5.78 15.51 10.54
N GLU A 189 5.34 14.58 9.69
CA GLU A 189 4.07 13.87 9.86
C GLU A 189 4.17 12.80 10.95
N LEU A 190 5.28 12.07 11.05
CA LEU A 190 5.54 11.12 12.14
C LEU A 190 5.57 11.84 13.50
N LYS A 191 6.27 12.98 13.61
CA LYS A 191 6.24 13.81 14.83
C LYS A 191 4.83 14.28 15.19
N PHE A 192 4.03 14.63 14.19
CA PHE A 192 2.66 15.07 14.40
C PHE A 192 1.76 13.94 14.94
N CYS A 193 1.88 12.72 14.41
CA CYS A 193 1.04 11.60 14.87
C CYS A 193 1.58 10.89 16.11
N ALA A 194 2.83 11.16 16.54
CA ALA A 194 3.47 10.51 17.68
C ALA A 194 2.60 10.46 18.96
N PRO A 195 1.95 11.55 19.41
CA PRO A 195 1.08 11.48 20.59
C PRO A 195 -0.11 10.53 20.41
N ALA A 196 -0.65 10.41 19.19
CA ALA A 196 -1.71 9.46 18.88
C ALA A 196 -1.19 8.01 18.89
N CYS A 197 0.02 7.77 18.38
CA CYS A 197 0.69 6.47 18.42
C CYS A 197 0.89 6.02 19.87
N GLU A 198 1.45 6.87 20.72
CA GLU A 198 1.66 6.56 22.14
C GLU A 198 0.35 6.23 22.87
N ARG A 199 -0.70 7.04 22.66
CA ARG A 199 -2.02 6.77 23.24
C ARG A 199 -2.59 5.43 22.76
N ALA A 200 -2.50 5.16 21.46
CA ALA A 200 -2.98 3.89 20.91
C ALA A 200 -2.22 2.70 21.49
N LEU A 201 -0.88 2.77 21.63
CA LEU A 201 -0.06 1.71 22.22
C LEU A 201 -0.42 1.39 23.67
N ARG A 202 -0.75 2.42 24.49
CA ARG A 202 -1.17 2.24 25.89
C ARG A 202 -2.47 1.45 26.02
N HIS A 203 -3.41 1.64 25.10
CA HIS A 203 -4.73 1.03 25.15
C HIS A 203 -4.85 -0.26 24.31
N MET A 204 -3.85 -0.57 23.49
CA MET A 204 -3.90 -1.72 22.59
C MET A 204 -3.77 -3.04 23.35
N ARG A 205 -4.83 -3.84 23.33
CA ARG A 205 -4.91 -5.19 23.93
C ARG A 205 -5.19 -6.25 22.87
N GLY A 206 -4.78 -7.48 23.15
CA GLY A 206 -5.00 -8.64 22.30
C GLY A 206 -3.77 -9.07 21.50
N THR A 207 -3.85 -10.28 20.96
CA THR A 207 -2.75 -10.98 20.29
C THR A 207 -3.12 -11.44 18.88
N ASN A 208 -4.27 -11.00 18.35
CA ASN A 208 -4.63 -11.29 16.96
C ASN A 208 -3.65 -10.59 16.00
N GLU A 209 -3.56 -11.10 14.77
CA GLU A 209 -2.57 -10.65 13.79
C GLU A 209 -2.62 -9.15 13.51
N TYR A 210 -3.80 -8.54 13.42
CA TYR A 210 -3.93 -7.11 13.11
C TYR A 210 -3.52 -6.25 14.30
N THR A 211 -3.83 -6.68 15.51
CA THR A 211 -3.35 -6.01 16.73
C THR A 211 -1.83 -6.03 16.79
N VAL A 212 -1.19 -7.16 16.50
CA VAL A 212 0.28 -7.28 16.47
C VAL A 212 0.87 -6.36 15.39
N ARG A 213 0.33 -6.41 14.16
CA ARG A 213 0.79 -5.56 13.04
C ARG A 213 0.65 -4.08 13.37
N CYS A 214 -0.52 -3.64 13.84
CA CYS A 214 -0.75 -2.24 14.21
C CYS A 214 0.19 -1.78 15.32
N ARG A 215 0.39 -2.59 16.37
CA ARG A 215 1.37 -2.30 17.43
C ARG A 215 2.75 -2.05 16.85
N THR A 216 3.26 -2.99 16.04
CA THR A 216 4.58 -2.87 15.42
C THR A 216 4.70 -1.68 14.47
N VAL A 217 3.64 -1.35 13.72
CA VAL A 217 3.61 -0.13 12.88
C VAL A 217 3.77 1.14 13.72
N LEU A 218 3.06 1.23 14.85
CA LEU A 218 3.17 2.38 15.75
C LEU A 218 4.55 2.47 16.40
N GLU A 219 5.11 1.35 16.85
CA GLU A 219 6.46 1.27 17.44
C GLU A 219 7.52 1.76 16.43
N ARG A 220 7.48 1.23 15.20
CA ARG A 220 8.37 1.68 14.11
C ARG A 220 8.23 3.16 13.78
N ALA A 221 7.01 3.69 13.84
CA ALA A 221 6.78 5.11 13.59
C ALA A 221 7.46 6.00 14.64
N LEU A 222 7.47 5.56 15.91
CA LEU A 222 8.12 6.26 17.02
C LEU A 222 9.65 6.10 16.98
N GLU A 223 10.16 4.94 16.57
CA GLU A 223 11.61 4.69 16.40
C GLU A 223 12.27 5.59 15.34
N ARG A 224 11.49 6.15 14.41
CA ARG A 224 11.97 7.05 13.34
C ARG A 224 12.07 8.53 13.74
N LEU A 225 11.75 8.89 14.98
CA LEU A 225 11.76 10.28 15.48
C LEU A 225 13.14 10.72 15.95
#